data_AF-A0A2D7IL33-F1
#
_entry.id   AF-A0A2D7IL33-F1
#
_cell.length_a   1.000
_cell.length_b   1.000
_cell.length_c   1.000
_cell.angle_alpha   90.00
_cell.angle_beta   90.00
_cell.angle_gamma   90.00
#
_symmetry.space_group_name_H-M   'P 1'
#
loop_
_entity.id
_entity.type
_entity.pdbx_description
1 polymer ?
#
loop_
_entity_poly.entity_id
_entity_poly.type
_entity_poly.pdbx_seq_one_letter_code
_entity_poly.pdbx_strand_id
1 'polypeptide(L)'
;MLKDEKRYDFLPKKKWKNLTKKEFSNLQSYQTNYVHYKKITEEIDQLKKLIEEKKEKLKTYSHKLMRINYEIDHLRTDYHFSFSIYKVKNKNYYNCSIGRRGRIPKNGTLGSPRLIENHLRQHYKRRKDKIEELEKIGWNKFIRNEVNDKSGKSKVRDRIIDMIMKDKTLRSFTLNRKLLFPIK
;
A
#
# COMPACT_ATOMS: atom_id res chain seq x y z
N MET A 1 10.99 -42.16 23.44
CA MET A 1 12.01 -42.04 24.52
C MET A 1 11.34 -41.40 25.72
N LEU A 2 11.19 -42.14 26.82
CA LEU A 2 10.84 -41.58 28.11
C LEU A 2 11.91 -40.54 28.46
N LYS A 3 11.53 -39.26 28.61
CA LYS A 3 12.42 -38.26 29.18
C LYS A 3 12.57 -38.62 30.65
N ASP A 4 13.74 -39.11 31.06
CA ASP A 4 14.02 -39.33 32.48
C ASP A 4 13.68 -38.07 33.27
N GLU A 5 12.85 -38.22 34.30
CA GLU A 5 12.50 -37.12 35.20
C GLU A 5 13.77 -36.59 35.85
N LYS A 6 14.10 -35.33 35.54
CA LYS A 6 15.19 -34.63 36.23
C LYS A 6 14.69 -34.26 37.63
N ARG A 7 15.33 -34.79 38.67
CA ARG A 7 14.94 -34.58 40.07
C ARG A 7 16.01 -33.75 40.77
N TYR A 8 15.64 -32.59 41.31
CA TYR A 8 16.58 -31.70 42.00
C TYR A 8 17.07 -32.28 43.34
N ASP A 9 16.16 -32.88 44.10
CA ASP A 9 16.39 -33.31 45.48
C ASP A 9 16.18 -34.81 45.65
N PHE A 10 17.09 -35.61 45.09
CA PHE A 10 17.06 -37.07 45.23
C PHE A 10 17.97 -37.60 46.35
N LEU A 11 18.87 -36.76 46.91
CA LEU A 11 19.76 -37.13 48.00
C LEU A 11 19.83 -36.03 49.09
N PRO A 12 19.44 -36.32 50.35
CA PRO A 12 19.50 -35.35 51.44
C PRO A 12 20.93 -34.87 51.73
N LYS A 13 21.12 -33.56 51.97
CA LYS A 13 22.43 -32.96 52.30
C LYS A 13 23.19 -33.68 53.42
N LYS A 14 22.49 -34.20 54.43
CA LYS A 14 23.07 -34.95 55.56
C LYS A 14 23.83 -36.23 55.12
N LYS A 15 23.51 -36.79 53.95
CA LYS A 15 24.14 -38.00 53.40
C LYS A 15 25.33 -37.69 52.49
N TRP A 16 25.56 -36.42 52.13
CA TRP A 16 26.62 -36.03 51.19
C TRP A 16 28.03 -36.28 51.74
N LYS A 17 28.19 -36.32 53.06
CA LYS A 17 29.47 -36.68 53.72
C LYS A 17 29.97 -38.09 53.39
N ASN A 18 29.10 -38.96 52.88
CA ASN A 18 29.44 -40.32 52.48
C ASN A 18 29.87 -40.41 51.00
N LEU A 19 29.83 -39.30 50.26
CA LEU A 19 30.19 -39.27 48.84
C LEU A 19 31.70 -39.10 48.65
N THR A 20 32.24 -39.73 47.61
CA THR A 20 33.58 -39.41 47.12
C THR A 20 33.64 -37.97 46.59
N LYS A 21 34.83 -37.39 46.51
CA LYS A 21 35.03 -36.04 45.93
C LYS A 21 34.44 -35.90 44.52
N LYS A 22 34.56 -36.96 43.70
CA LYS A 22 34.03 -36.99 42.34
C LYS A 22 32.50 -37.01 42.31
N GLU A 23 31.88 -37.84 43.15
CA GLU A 23 30.42 -37.91 43.27
C GLU A 23 29.83 -36.60 43.78
N PHE A 24 30.46 -35.98 44.78
CA PHE A 24 30.06 -34.68 45.31
C PHE A 24 30.12 -33.58 44.23
N SER A 25 31.23 -33.50 43.49
CA SER A 25 31.42 -32.54 42.41
C SER A 25 30.37 -32.70 41.30
N ASN A 26 30.08 -33.96 40.93
CA ASN A 26 29.04 -34.28 39.95
C ASN A 26 27.65 -33.90 40.44
N LEU A 27 27.32 -34.17 41.70
CA LEU A 27 26.04 -33.81 42.31
C LEU A 27 25.85 -32.28 42.32
N GLN A 28 26.88 -31.54 42.73
CA GLN A 28 26.84 -30.08 42.74
C GLN A 28 26.67 -29.51 41.32
N SER A 29 27.42 -30.03 40.35
CA SER A 29 27.30 -29.65 38.94
C SER A 29 25.91 -29.96 38.38
N TYR A 30 25.33 -31.11 38.74
CA TYR A 30 23.96 -31.46 38.35
C TYR A 30 22.94 -30.47 38.92
N GLN A 31 23.02 -30.13 40.20
CA GLN A 31 22.11 -29.19 40.84
C GLN A 31 22.18 -27.79 40.22
N THR A 32 23.39 -27.28 39.94
CA THR A 32 23.58 -26.00 39.26
C THR A 32 22.94 -26.01 37.87
N ASN A 33 23.24 -27.05 37.07
CA ASN A 33 22.65 -27.19 35.73
C ASN A 33 21.13 -27.36 35.77
N TYR A 34 20.59 -28.04 36.78
CA TYR A 34 19.14 -28.17 36.97
C TYR A 34 18.46 -26.82 37.18
N VAL A 35 19.04 -25.95 38.02
CA VAL A 35 18.51 -24.59 38.26
C VAL A 35 18.47 -23.78 36.97
N HIS A 36 19.56 -23.80 36.19
CA HIS A 36 19.60 -23.13 34.88
C HIS A 36 18.59 -23.73 33.89
N TYR A 37 18.48 -25.06 33.83
CA TYR A 37 17.52 -25.76 33.00
C TYR A 37 16.07 -25.35 33.33
N LYS A 38 15.72 -25.30 34.62
CA LYS A 38 14.39 -24.89 35.08
C LYS A 38 14.10 -23.45 34.68
N LYS A 39 15.03 -22.53 34.92
CA LYS A 39 14.90 -21.11 34.56
C LYS A 39 14.66 -20.92 33.05
N ILE A 40 15.46 -21.57 32.21
CA ILE A 40 15.30 -21.50 30.74
C ILE A 40 13.96 -22.11 30.31
N THR A 41 13.51 -23.19 30.96
CA THR A 41 12.21 -23.80 30.65
C THR A 41 11.05 -22.85 30.97
N GLU A 42 11.11 -22.17 32.13
CA GLU A 42 10.12 -21.16 32.51
C GLU A 42 10.13 -19.95 31.54
N GLU A 43 11.31 -19.47 31.14
CA GLU A 43 11.45 -18.41 30.13
C GLU A 43 10.86 -18.82 28.77
N ILE A 44 11.12 -20.05 28.32
CA ILE A 44 10.53 -20.59 27.08
C ILE A 44 9.00 -20.58 27.17
N ASP A 45 8.43 -21.02 28.29
CA ASP A 45 6.98 -21.08 28.45
C ASP A 45 6.35 -19.68 28.54
N GLN A 46 7.03 -18.71 29.13
CA GLN A 46 6.62 -17.30 29.09
C GLN A 46 6.67 -16.74 27.65
N LEU A 47 7.74 -17.01 26.90
CA LEU A 47 7.87 -16.57 25.51
C LEU A 47 6.79 -17.19 24.61
N LYS A 48 6.46 -18.48 24.81
CA LYS A 48 5.35 -19.13 24.10
C LYS A 48 4.01 -18.42 24.36
N LYS A 49 3.71 -18.08 25.62
CA LYS A 49 2.50 -17.32 25.96
C LYS A 49 2.48 -15.97 25.24
N LEU A 50 3.59 -15.25 25.24
CA LEU A 50 3.72 -13.98 24.55
C LEU A 50 3.51 -14.11 23.03
N ILE A 51 4.04 -15.18 22.41
CA ILE A 51 3.82 -15.47 20.99
C ILE A 51 2.33 -15.66 20.71
N GLU A 52 1.61 -16.44 21.52
CA GLU A 52 0.18 -16.65 21.34
C GLU A 52 -0.63 -15.36 21.52
N GLU A 53 -0.31 -14.53 22.52
CA GLU A 53 -0.94 -13.21 22.68
C GLU A 53 -0.72 -12.31 21.46
N LYS A 54 0.48 -12.33 20.87
CA LYS A 54 0.80 -11.55 19.67
C LYS A 54 0.05 -12.08 18.44
N LYS A 55 -0.11 -13.40 18.30
CA LYS A 55 -0.91 -14.01 17.23
C LYS A 55 -2.37 -13.60 17.31
N GLU A 56 -2.98 -13.60 18.50
CA GLU A 56 -4.36 -13.16 18.68
C GLU A 56 -4.55 -11.66 18.39
N LYS A 57 -3.57 -10.83 18.79
CA LYS A 57 -3.55 -9.40 18.40
C LYS A 57 -3.47 -9.24 16.89
N LEU A 58 -2.60 -10.00 16.21
CA LEU A 58 -2.46 -9.96 14.76
C LEU A 58 -3.77 -10.36 14.06
N LYS A 59 -4.43 -11.42 14.52
CA LYS A 59 -5.74 -11.85 14.02
C LYS A 59 -6.81 -10.77 14.19
N THR A 60 -6.82 -10.10 15.35
CA THR A 60 -7.72 -8.98 15.62
C THR A 60 -7.48 -7.82 14.64
N TYR A 61 -6.22 -7.42 14.44
CA TYR A 61 -5.89 -6.37 13.47
C TYR A 61 -6.22 -6.79 12.04
N SER A 62 -6.00 -8.04 11.67
CA SER A 62 -6.36 -8.58 10.36
C SER A 62 -7.87 -8.44 10.10
N HIS A 63 -8.72 -8.84 11.04
CA HIS A 63 -10.17 -8.66 10.92
C HIS A 63 -10.59 -7.18 10.83
N LYS A 64 -9.97 -6.31 11.66
CA LYS A 64 -10.23 -4.85 11.59
C LYS A 64 -9.87 -4.28 10.23
N LEU A 65 -8.69 -4.64 9.71
CA LEU A 65 -8.23 -4.22 8.39
C LEU A 65 -9.15 -4.75 7.30
N MET A 66 -9.58 -6.00 7.37
CA MET A 66 -10.54 -6.57 6.41
C MET A 66 -11.85 -5.80 6.39
N ARG A 67 -12.43 -5.47 7.57
CA ARG A 67 -13.68 -4.69 7.66
C ARG A 67 -13.52 -3.30 7.05
N ILE A 68 -12.48 -2.57 7.46
CA ILE A 68 -12.17 -1.25 6.91
C ILE A 68 -11.92 -1.35 5.40
N ASN A 69 -11.24 -2.41 4.95
CA ASN A 69 -10.95 -2.62 3.54
C ASN A 69 -12.25 -2.73 2.71
N TYR A 70 -13.28 -3.44 3.19
CA TYR A 70 -14.59 -3.46 2.54
C TYR A 70 -15.24 -2.08 2.49
N GLU A 71 -15.17 -1.31 3.58
CA GLU A 71 -15.72 0.03 3.66
C GLU A 71 -15.03 0.98 2.66
N ILE A 72 -13.72 0.86 2.45
CA ILE A 72 -12.94 1.76 1.56
C ILE A 72 -12.68 1.21 0.16
N ASP A 73 -13.08 -0.02 -0.16
CA ASP A 73 -12.77 -0.63 -1.46
C ASP A 73 -13.40 0.15 -2.63
N HIS A 74 -14.56 0.75 -2.37
CA HIS A 74 -15.22 1.64 -3.31
C HIS A 74 -14.36 2.86 -3.65
N LEU A 75 -13.49 3.36 -2.75
CA LEU A 75 -12.56 4.46 -3.04
C LEU A 75 -11.52 4.01 -4.08
N ARG A 76 -11.01 2.78 -3.99
CA ARG A 76 -10.09 2.24 -5.02
C ARG A 76 -10.79 2.17 -6.37
N THR A 77 -12.03 1.70 -6.38
CA THR A 77 -12.82 1.54 -7.61
C THR A 77 -13.26 2.88 -8.21
N ASP A 78 -13.65 3.84 -7.36
CA ASP A 78 -14.19 5.12 -7.79
C ASP A 78 -13.08 6.08 -8.27
N TYR A 79 -11.90 6.08 -7.65
CA TYR A 79 -10.78 6.98 -8.01
C TYR A 79 -9.73 6.36 -8.92
N HIS A 80 -9.74 5.05 -9.11
CA HIS A 80 -8.94 4.43 -10.15
C HIS A 80 -9.64 4.61 -11.51
N PHE A 81 -9.06 5.46 -12.36
CA PHE A 81 -9.54 5.69 -13.70
C PHE A 81 -8.45 5.45 -14.75
N SER A 82 -8.87 5.00 -15.92
CA SER A 82 -8.08 4.98 -17.14
C SER A 82 -8.40 6.21 -17.98
N PHE A 83 -7.40 6.69 -18.72
CA PHE A 83 -7.57 7.79 -19.67
C PHE A 83 -7.07 7.39 -21.05
N SER A 84 -7.94 7.54 -22.06
CA SER A 84 -7.59 7.27 -23.45
C SER A 84 -7.81 8.52 -24.30
N ILE A 85 -6.95 8.67 -25.31
CA ILE A 85 -7.12 9.64 -26.40
C ILE A 85 -7.26 8.83 -27.68
N TYR A 86 -8.26 9.14 -28.48
CA TYR A 86 -8.54 8.46 -29.74
C TYR A 86 -8.93 9.44 -30.83
N LYS A 87 -8.55 9.13 -32.07
CA LYS A 87 -8.89 9.92 -33.25
C LYS A 87 -10.31 9.58 -33.69
N VAL A 88 -11.08 10.59 -34.05
CA VAL A 88 -12.41 10.42 -34.65
C VAL A 88 -12.24 9.89 -36.07
N LYS A 89 -12.98 8.82 -36.41
CA LYS A 89 -12.93 8.20 -37.75
C LYS A 89 -13.16 9.28 -38.82
N ASN A 90 -12.31 9.28 -39.85
CA ASN A 90 -12.37 10.17 -41.02
C ASN A 90 -12.24 11.68 -40.72
N LYS A 91 -11.79 12.09 -39.52
CA LYS A 91 -11.54 13.50 -39.17
C LYS A 91 -10.17 13.65 -38.52
N ASN A 92 -9.47 14.75 -38.80
CA ASN A 92 -8.25 15.10 -38.04
C ASN A 92 -8.61 15.73 -36.69
N TYR A 93 -9.30 14.95 -35.86
CA TYR A 93 -9.94 15.39 -34.63
C TYR A 93 -9.81 14.31 -33.57
N TYR A 94 -9.61 14.70 -32.31
CA TYR A 94 -9.35 13.78 -31.21
C TYR A 94 -10.34 13.99 -30.09
N ASN A 95 -10.77 12.86 -29.52
CA ASN A 95 -11.59 12.78 -28.32
C ASN A 95 -10.78 12.11 -27.22
N CYS A 96 -11.28 12.23 -25.99
CA CYS A 96 -10.78 11.49 -24.84
C CYS A 96 -11.88 10.74 -24.12
N SER A 97 -11.48 9.72 -23.36
CA SER A 97 -12.39 8.94 -22.50
C SER A 97 -11.77 8.73 -21.14
N ILE A 98 -12.57 8.93 -20.09
CA ILE A 98 -12.25 8.54 -18.71
C ILE A 98 -13.04 7.28 -18.39
N GLY A 99 -12.35 6.15 -18.30
CA GLY A 99 -12.93 4.85 -17.95
C GLY A 99 -12.74 4.53 -16.47
N ARG A 100 -13.72 3.89 -15.84
CA ARG A 100 -13.64 3.38 -14.46
C ARG A 100 -14.30 2.02 -14.37
N ARG A 101 -13.81 1.14 -13.49
CA ARG A 101 -14.34 -0.21 -13.35
C ARG A 101 -15.82 -0.16 -12.91
N GLY A 102 -16.68 -0.89 -13.62
CA GLY A 102 -18.12 -0.94 -13.33
C GLY A 102 -18.90 0.35 -13.62
N ARG A 103 -18.31 1.33 -14.33
CA ARG A 103 -18.98 2.59 -14.71
C ARG A 103 -18.92 2.80 -16.22
N ILE A 104 -19.94 3.47 -16.75
CA ILE A 104 -19.96 3.90 -18.17
C ILE A 104 -18.83 4.94 -18.36
N PRO A 105 -17.96 4.79 -19.39
CA PRO A 105 -16.90 5.75 -19.66
C PRO A 105 -17.43 7.16 -19.96
N LYS A 106 -16.76 8.17 -19.40
CA LYS A 106 -17.07 9.57 -19.73
C LYS A 106 -16.25 9.99 -20.94
N ASN A 107 -16.92 10.21 -22.06
CA ASN A 107 -16.29 10.72 -23.28
C ASN A 107 -16.27 12.25 -23.30
N GLY A 108 -15.27 12.80 -23.98
CA GLY A 108 -15.06 14.23 -24.11
C GLY A 108 -14.30 14.60 -25.38
N THR A 109 -14.31 15.89 -25.68
CA THR A 109 -13.77 16.40 -26.95
C THR A 109 -12.50 17.22 -26.72
N LEU A 110 -11.40 16.84 -27.38
CA LEU A 110 -10.14 17.58 -27.33
C LEU A 110 -10.05 18.60 -28.47
N GLY A 111 -10.20 18.18 -29.73
CA GLY A 111 -10.05 19.08 -30.88
C GLY A 111 -9.19 18.53 -31.99
N SER A 112 -8.87 19.36 -32.98
CA SER A 112 -7.80 19.08 -33.93
C SER A 112 -6.43 19.26 -33.25
N PRO A 113 -5.35 18.63 -33.75
CA PRO A 113 -4.00 18.78 -33.18
C PRO A 113 -3.59 20.24 -32.96
N ARG A 114 -3.79 21.09 -33.95
CA ARG A 114 -3.51 22.54 -33.87
C ARG A 114 -4.26 23.22 -32.73
N LEU A 115 -5.56 22.91 -32.55
CA LEU A 115 -6.35 23.48 -31.46
C LEU A 115 -5.90 22.98 -30.10
N ILE A 116 -5.47 21.72 -30.01
CA ILE A 116 -4.97 21.12 -28.77
C ILE A 116 -3.65 21.77 -28.37
N GLU A 117 -2.67 21.80 -29.28
CA GLU A 117 -1.35 22.37 -29.03
C GLU A 117 -1.43 23.86 -28.67
N ASN A 118 -2.19 24.66 -29.43
CA ASN A 118 -2.37 26.07 -29.13
C ASN A 118 -2.97 26.29 -27.73
N HIS A 119 -3.97 25.47 -27.37
CA HIS A 119 -4.63 25.56 -26.08
C HIS A 119 -3.68 25.17 -24.93
N LEU A 120 -2.89 24.11 -25.10
CA LEU A 120 -1.88 23.69 -24.13
C LEU A 120 -0.80 24.76 -23.93
N ARG A 121 -0.30 25.34 -25.02
CA ARG A 121 0.68 26.45 -24.97
C ARG A 121 0.12 27.66 -24.24
N GLN A 122 -1.14 28.01 -24.46
CA GLN A 122 -1.80 29.10 -23.74
C GLN A 122 -2.01 28.77 -22.24
N HIS A 123 -2.43 27.55 -21.92
CA HIS A 123 -2.62 27.11 -20.54
C HIS A 123 -1.32 27.14 -19.73
N TYR A 124 -0.21 26.67 -20.32
CA TYR A 124 1.11 26.61 -19.70
C TYR A 124 2.02 27.80 -20.07
N LYS A 125 1.48 28.93 -20.56
CA LYS A 125 2.29 30.07 -21.07
C LYS A 125 3.34 30.62 -20.09
N ARG A 126 3.14 30.44 -18.78
CA ARG A 126 4.07 30.87 -17.71
C ARG A 126 5.00 29.76 -17.19
N ARG A 127 4.91 28.55 -17.73
CA ARG A 127 5.63 27.35 -17.29
C ARG A 127 6.54 26.85 -18.41
N LYS A 128 7.74 27.45 -18.49
CA LYS A 128 8.74 27.13 -19.52
C LYS A 128 9.06 25.63 -19.56
N ASP A 129 9.23 25.03 -18.38
CA ASP A 129 9.43 23.59 -18.19
C ASP A 129 8.36 22.74 -18.90
N LYS A 130 7.09 23.15 -18.80
CA LYS A 130 5.97 22.42 -19.42
C LYS A 130 5.87 22.66 -20.93
N ILE A 131 6.26 23.84 -21.40
CA ILE A 131 6.31 24.13 -22.84
C ILE A 131 7.44 23.33 -23.51
N GLU A 132 8.63 23.30 -22.90
CA GLU A 132 9.76 22.51 -23.37
C GLU A 132 9.43 21.00 -23.37
N GLU A 133 8.78 20.51 -22.30
CA GLU A 133 8.28 19.13 -22.25
C GLU A 133 7.29 18.85 -23.39
N LEU A 134 6.30 19.73 -23.59
CA LEU A 134 5.29 19.62 -24.65
C LEU A 134 5.93 19.55 -26.05
N GLU A 135 6.94 20.37 -26.32
CA GLU A 135 7.67 20.38 -27.60
C GLU A 135 8.48 19.10 -27.81
N LYS A 136 9.10 18.58 -26.75
CA LYS A 136 9.92 17.37 -26.80
C LYS A 136 9.12 16.10 -27.03
N ILE A 137 7.95 15.96 -26.38
CA ILE A 137 7.21 14.69 -26.35
C ILE A 137 5.91 14.71 -27.16
N GLY A 138 5.49 15.89 -27.63
CA GLY A 138 4.25 16.10 -28.36
C GLY A 138 3.00 16.08 -27.47
N TRP A 139 1.94 16.72 -27.94
CA TRP A 139 0.71 16.93 -27.16
C TRP A 139 0.05 15.65 -26.65
N ASN A 140 0.08 14.55 -27.41
CA ASN A 140 -0.62 13.32 -27.04
C ASN A 140 0.04 12.67 -25.81
N LYS A 141 1.36 12.51 -25.84
CA LYS A 141 2.12 11.97 -24.70
C LYS A 141 2.08 12.93 -23.52
N PHE A 142 2.16 14.22 -23.77
CA PHE A 142 2.07 15.25 -22.75
C PHE A 142 0.74 15.20 -21.97
N ILE A 143 -0.41 15.18 -22.65
CA ILE A 143 -1.72 15.08 -21.98
C ILE A 143 -1.80 13.79 -21.15
N ARG A 144 -1.31 12.66 -21.70
CA ARG A 144 -1.30 11.38 -20.97
C ARG A 144 -0.44 11.43 -19.73
N ASN A 145 0.71 12.10 -19.76
CA ASN A 145 1.56 12.28 -18.59
C ASN A 145 0.85 13.11 -17.51
N GLU A 146 0.26 14.25 -17.89
CA GLU A 146 -0.47 15.11 -16.95
C GLU A 146 -1.64 14.37 -16.28
N VAL A 147 -2.44 13.63 -17.05
CA VAL A 147 -3.60 12.91 -16.51
C VAL A 147 -3.21 11.72 -15.61
N ASN A 148 -2.08 11.07 -15.90
CA ASN A 148 -1.62 9.88 -15.19
C ASN A 148 -0.59 10.17 -14.08
N ASP A 149 -0.23 11.43 -13.83
CA ASP A 149 0.73 11.80 -12.80
C ASP A 149 0.18 11.55 -11.38
N LYS A 150 0.54 10.41 -10.81
CA LYS A 150 0.13 9.99 -9.46
C LYS A 150 0.90 10.70 -8.33
N SER A 151 1.88 11.56 -8.66
CA SER A 151 2.71 12.23 -7.64
C SER A 151 1.97 13.36 -6.90
N GLY A 152 0.77 13.73 -7.36
CA GLY A 152 0.00 14.86 -6.81
C GLY A 152 0.49 16.23 -7.30
N LYS A 153 1.35 16.28 -8.32
CA LYS A 153 1.86 17.54 -8.88
C LYS A 153 1.03 18.02 -10.08
N SER A 154 0.42 17.11 -10.85
CA SER A 154 -0.45 17.50 -11.95
C SER A 154 -1.84 17.93 -11.48
N LYS A 155 -2.10 19.21 -11.65
CA LYS A 155 -3.42 19.84 -11.47
C LYS A 155 -4.49 19.27 -12.42
N VAL A 156 -4.10 18.56 -13.48
CA VAL A 156 -5.04 17.94 -14.43
C VAL A 156 -5.61 16.67 -13.81
N ARG A 157 -4.75 15.81 -13.24
CA ARG A 157 -5.20 14.62 -12.52
C ARG A 157 -6.07 14.99 -11.32
N ASP A 158 -5.62 15.95 -10.51
CA ASP A 158 -6.37 16.40 -9.33
C ASP A 158 -7.76 16.88 -9.71
N ARG A 159 -7.87 17.67 -10.77
CA ARG A 159 -9.17 18.14 -11.28
C ARG A 159 -10.09 16.99 -11.70
N ILE A 160 -9.57 15.94 -12.31
CA ILE A 160 -10.37 14.76 -12.66
C ILE A 160 -10.87 14.06 -11.38
N ILE A 161 -10.02 13.96 -10.36
CA ILE A 161 -10.40 13.42 -9.05
C ILE A 161 -11.49 14.29 -8.41
N ASP A 162 -11.33 15.62 -8.40
CA ASP A 162 -12.33 16.56 -7.88
C ASP A 162 -13.68 16.41 -8.60
N MET A 163 -13.65 16.22 -9.93
CA MET A 163 -14.85 15.94 -10.71
C MET A 163 -15.52 14.63 -10.30
N ILE A 164 -14.73 13.57 -10.06
CA ILE A 164 -15.23 12.28 -9.59
C ILE A 164 -15.82 12.40 -8.17
N MET A 165 -15.17 13.17 -7.29
CA MET A 165 -15.65 13.44 -5.93
C MET A 165 -16.99 14.18 -5.94
N LYS A 166 -17.14 15.16 -6.83
CA LYS A 166 -18.36 15.96 -6.97
C LYS A 166 -19.50 15.21 -7.65
N ASP A 167 -19.22 14.44 -8.69
CA ASP A 167 -20.18 13.55 -9.35
C ASP A 167 -19.51 12.25 -9.76
N LYS A 168 -19.79 11.19 -9.00
CA LYS A 168 -19.29 9.84 -9.27
C LYS A 168 -19.74 9.27 -10.62
N THR A 169 -20.67 9.87 -11.34
CA THR A 169 -21.08 9.45 -12.69
C THR A 169 -20.40 10.26 -13.79
N LEU A 170 -19.77 11.40 -13.43
CA LEU A 170 -19.20 12.40 -14.34
C LEU A 170 -20.22 12.95 -15.36
N ARG A 171 -21.52 12.76 -15.15
CA ARG A 171 -22.58 13.22 -16.07
C ARG A 171 -22.78 14.72 -15.98
N SER A 172 -22.57 15.33 -14.81
CA SER A 172 -22.74 16.77 -14.56
C SER A 172 -21.72 17.67 -15.26
N PHE A 173 -20.69 17.11 -15.90
CA PHE A 173 -19.62 17.89 -16.53
C PHE A 173 -19.50 17.58 -18.02
N THR A 174 -19.22 18.58 -18.84
CA THR A 174 -18.84 18.37 -20.25
C THR A 174 -17.33 18.24 -20.35
N LEU A 175 -16.82 17.01 -20.49
CA LEU A 175 -15.40 16.74 -20.62
C LEU A 175 -14.86 17.32 -21.94
N ASN A 176 -13.91 18.25 -21.85
CA ASN A 176 -13.24 18.84 -23.00
C ASN A 176 -11.87 19.43 -22.63
N ARG A 177 -11.09 19.87 -23.64
CA ARG A 177 -9.77 20.47 -23.40
C ARG A 177 -9.79 21.71 -22.48
N LYS A 178 -10.85 22.52 -22.50
CA LYS A 178 -10.96 23.73 -21.68
C LYS A 178 -11.18 23.37 -20.21
N LEU A 179 -11.95 22.31 -19.95
CA LEU A 179 -12.15 21.78 -18.61
C LEU A 179 -10.86 21.15 -18.07
N LEU A 180 -10.17 20.33 -18.88
CA LEU A 180 -8.93 19.67 -18.46
C LEU A 180 -7.77 20.67 -18.27
N PHE A 181 -7.67 21.68 -19.14
CA PHE A 181 -6.59 22.67 -19.19
C PHE A 181 -7.14 24.10 -19.19
N PRO A 182 -7.70 24.61 -18.08
CA PRO A 182 -8.38 25.91 -18.06
C PRO A 182 -7.39 27.07 -18.25
N ILE A 183 -7.64 27.96 -19.21
CA ILE A 183 -6.82 29.15 -19.41
C ILE A 183 -7.26 30.22 -18.41
N LYS A 184 -6.30 30.74 -17.64
CA LYS A 184 -6.47 31.89 -16.74
C LYS A 184 -5.91 33.17 -17.36
#